data_AF-A0A961Z8U8-F1
#
_entry.id   AF-A0A961Z8U8-F1
#
_cell.length_a   1.000
_cell.length_b   1.000
_cell.length_c   1.000
_cell.angle_alpha   90.00
_cell.angle_beta   90.00
_cell.angle_gamma   90.00
#
_symmetry.space_group_name_H-M   'P 1'
#
loop_
_entity.id
_entity.type
_entity.pdbx_description
1 polymer ?
#
loop_
_entity_poly.entity_id
_entity_poly.type
_entity_poly.pdbx_seq_one_letter_code
_entity_poly.pdbx_strand_id
1 'polypeptide(L)'
;GDTSEEITQVRITGIPAGATIAAGTVPGATIDQSVPGQITVTGTSEAVIRSALNTLTIVPPQHSDTDITLGVAVTVRDNDPNNVAHTTSQTFNGTHTITVAAVADAPTVSATASGTEDNPIPLAITAGLVDTDGSETYDFAEITLPTGVTLNLPGVLPNGILMTTAGNVVTFRPGTATTAQFEAFLSTGIRMNPPLDSDVDFNVTVRVGTIESTLSGGQVALLRNETSTTITAEVRPVVDTPAINSTSTV
;
A
#
# COMPACT_ATOMS: atom_id res chain seq x y z
N GLY A 1 6.86 34.82 33.58
CA GLY A 1 6.67 36.27 33.76
C GLY A 1 5.81 36.51 34.97
N ASP A 2 5.60 37.78 35.27
CA ASP A 2 4.30 38.23 35.77
C ASP A 2 3.18 37.72 34.85
N THR A 3 1.96 37.61 35.36
CA THR A 3 0.84 36.95 34.67
C THR A 3 0.24 37.80 33.54
N SER A 4 0.99 38.77 33.00
CA SER A 4 0.52 39.70 31.97
C SER A 4 0.59 39.09 30.57
N GLU A 5 1.39 38.03 30.39
CA GLU A 5 1.58 37.30 29.15
C GLU A 5 0.59 36.13 29.03
N GLU A 6 -0.14 36.07 27.91
CA GLU A 6 -1.03 34.95 27.60
C GLU A 6 -0.92 34.53 26.12
N ILE A 7 -1.01 33.23 25.86
CA ILE A 7 -1.21 32.73 24.50
C ILE A 7 -2.63 33.09 24.06
N THR A 8 -2.75 33.74 22.90
CA THR A 8 -4.03 34.17 22.32
C THR A 8 -4.39 33.41 21.04
N GLN A 9 -3.39 32.89 20.33
CA GLN A 9 -3.58 32.11 19.11
C GLN A 9 -2.46 31.07 18.93
N VAL A 10 -2.82 29.90 18.42
CA VAL A 10 -1.88 28.93 17.83
C VAL A 10 -2.33 28.62 16.42
N ARG A 11 -1.46 28.85 15.44
CA ARG A 11 -1.67 28.49 14.04
C ARG A 11 -0.75 27.32 13.67
N ILE A 12 -1.34 26.25 13.16
CA ILE A 12 -0.66 25.05 12.70
C ILE A 12 -0.76 25.03 11.17
N THR A 13 0.35 24.88 10.47
CA THR A 13 0.44 24.85 9.00
C THR A 13 1.20 23.60 8.54
N GLY A 14 1.14 23.28 7.25
CA GLY A 14 1.85 22.14 6.68
C GLY A 14 1.09 20.82 6.80
N ILE A 15 -0.22 20.90 7.03
CA ILE A 15 -1.10 19.71 6.99
C ILE A 15 -1.23 19.29 5.53
N PRO A 16 -0.88 18.04 5.17
CA PRO A 16 -0.90 17.61 3.78
C PRO A 16 -2.33 17.47 3.25
N ALA A 17 -2.49 17.64 1.93
CA ALA A 17 -3.77 17.38 1.28
C ALA A 17 -4.16 15.90 1.45
N GLY A 18 -5.45 15.64 1.68
CA GLY A 18 -5.95 14.28 1.94
C GLY A 18 -5.83 13.80 3.39
N ALA A 19 -5.06 14.49 4.25
CA ALA A 19 -5.09 14.22 5.68
C ALA A 19 -6.44 14.64 6.27
N THR A 20 -6.94 13.83 7.21
CA THR A 20 -8.17 14.13 7.94
C THR A 20 -7.82 14.65 9.33
N ILE A 21 -8.36 15.81 9.67
CA ILE A 21 -8.25 16.38 11.01
C ILE A 21 -9.54 16.12 11.76
N ALA A 22 -9.43 15.53 12.95
CA ALA A 22 -10.51 15.56 13.92
C ALA A 22 -10.13 16.49 15.07
N ALA A 23 -11.13 17.20 15.56
CA ALA A 23 -10.99 18.16 16.65
C ALA A 23 -12.17 17.99 17.60
N GLY A 24 -11.89 17.97 18.90
CA GLY A 24 -12.93 17.97 19.93
C GLY A 24 -13.57 19.35 20.08
N THR A 25 -14.77 19.39 20.64
CA THR A 25 -15.40 20.65 21.05
C THR A 25 -14.93 21.01 22.46
N VAL A 26 -14.26 22.16 22.60
CA VAL A 26 -13.88 22.72 23.90
C VAL A 26 -14.61 24.04 24.11
N PRO A 27 -15.46 24.18 25.15
CA PRO A 27 -16.16 25.43 25.43
C PRO A 27 -15.22 26.63 25.51
N GLY A 28 -15.54 27.70 24.77
CA GLY A 28 -14.74 28.92 24.73
C GLY A 28 -13.49 28.84 23.86
N ALA A 29 -13.25 27.72 23.15
CA ALA A 29 -12.25 27.62 22.09
C ALA A 29 -12.91 27.80 20.71
N THR A 30 -12.14 28.28 19.74
CA THR A 30 -12.48 28.26 18.32
C THR A 30 -11.35 27.59 17.55
N ILE A 31 -11.69 26.55 16.80
CA ILE A 31 -10.77 25.81 15.92
C ILE A 31 -11.22 26.08 14.50
N ASP A 32 -10.50 26.95 13.80
CA ASP A 32 -10.78 27.35 12.43
C ASP A 32 -9.94 26.52 11.45
N GLN A 33 -10.62 25.80 10.56
CA GLN A 33 -10.03 24.95 9.51
C GLN A 33 -10.44 25.44 8.10
N SER A 34 -10.89 26.70 7.98
CA SER A 34 -11.37 27.28 6.72
C SER A 34 -10.29 27.45 5.66
N VAL A 35 -9.01 27.48 6.07
CA VAL A 35 -7.86 27.57 5.18
C VAL A 35 -7.27 26.17 4.97
N PRO A 36 -7.25 25.63 3.73
CA PRO A 36 -6.66 24.32 3.45
C PRO A 36 -5.20 24.23 3.92
N GLY A 37 -4.84 23.11 4.55
CA GLY A 37 -3.48 22.87 5.06
C GLY A 37 -3.13 23.62 6.35
N GLN A 38 -4.10 24.30 6.97
CA GLN A 38 -3.91 25.11 8.17
C GLN A 38 -5.05 24.93 9.19
N ILE A 39 -4.69 24.96 10.47
CA ILE A 39 -5.62 25.09 11.59
C ILE A 39 -5.25 26.35 12.38
N THR A 40 -6.23 27.17 12.75
CA THR A 40 -6.04 28.28 13.68
C THR A 40 -6.87 28.04 14.93
N VAL A 41 -6.21 27.92 16.08
CA VAL A 41 -6.84 27.75 17.39
C VAL A 41 -6.77 29.06 18.16
N THR A 42 -7.92 29.56 18.60
CA THR A 42 -8.05 30.68 19.54
C THR A 42 -8.95 30.28 20.69
N GLY A 43 -8.94 31.05 21.78
CA GLY A 43 -9.79 30.76 22.92
C GLY A 43 -9.87 31.89 23.93
N THR A 44 -10.79 31.75 24.87
CA THR A 44 -11.03 32.75 25.94
C THR A 44 -9.90 32.81 26.98
N SER A 45 -9.01 31.81 27.02
CA SER A 45 -7.79 31.80 27.83
C SER A 45 -6.77 30.82 27.26
N GLU A 46 -5.51 30.93 27.67
CA GLU A 46 -4.45 30.00 27.29
C GLU A 46 -4.80 28.54 27.65
N ALA A 47 -5.38 28.30 28.82
CA ALA A 47 -5.77 26.95 29.25
C ALA A 47 -6.81 26.32 28.30
N VAL A 48 -7.72 27.14 27.78
CA VAL A 48 -8.73 26.71 26.80
C VAL A 48 -8.09 26.39 25.45
N ILE A 49 -7.13 27.21 24.99
CA ILE A 49 -6.36 26.94 23.77
C ILE A 49 -5.59 25.63 23.88
N ARG A 50 -4.89 25.40 25.00
CA ARG A 50 -4.15 24.15 25.25
C ARG A 50 -5.09 22.94 25.28
N SER A 51 -6.24 23.08 25.93
CA SER A 51 -7.25 22.01 25.96
C SER A 51 -7.76 21.69 24.55
N ALA A 52 -8.00 22.70 23.71
CA ALA A 52 -8.40 22.50 22.32
C ALA A 52 -7.31 21.80 21.49
N LEU A 53 -6.06 22.22 21.60
CA LEU A 53 -4.92 21.58 20.93
C LEU A 53 -4.78 20.10 21.30
N ASN A 54 -5.03 19.73 22.56
CA ASN A 54 -4.99 18.34 23.03
C ASN A 54 -6.10 17.45 22.43
N THR A 55 -7.12 18.04 21.82
CA THR A 55 -8.18 17.29 21.13
C THR A 55 -7.90 17.07 19.65
N LEU A 56 -6.83 17.67 19.11
CA LEU A 56 -6.52 17.54 17.70
C LEU A 56 -5.90 16.17 17.43
N THR A 57 -6.46 15.47 16.46
CA THR A 57 -5.86 14.27 15.87
C THR A 57 -5.76 14.47 14.37
N ILE A 58 -4.66 14.01 13.80
CA ILE A 58 -4.44 13.97 12.35
C ILE A 58 -4.33 12.51 11.92
N VAL A 59 -5.11 12.14 10.90
CA VAL A 59 -4.94 10.92 10.15
C VAL A 59 -4.19 11.30 8.87
N PRO A 60 -3.01 10.71 8.58
CA PRO A 60 -2.28 10.95 7.35
C PRO A 60 -3.13 10.66 6.10
N PRO A 61 -2.72 11.17 4.92
CA PRO A 61 -3.34 10.76 3.66
C PRO A 61 -3.32 9.24 3.51
N GLN A 62 -4.37 8.69 2.90
CA GLN A 62 -4.43 7.26 2.62
C GLN A 62 -3.23 6.84 1.75
N HIS A 63 -2.70 5.65 2.01
CA HIS A 63 -1.57 5.06 1.29
C HIS A 63 -0.21 5.76 1.50
N SER A 64 -0.14 6.76 2.39
CA SER A 64 1.09 7.53 2.57
C SER A 64 1.83 7.23 3.86
N ASP A 65 3.12 6.95 3.72
CA ASP A 65 4.10 6.77 4.79
C ASP A 65 4.98 7.99 5.03
N THR A 66 4.69 9.10 4.35
CA THR A 66 5.51 10.31 4.46
C THR A 66 5.29 11.02 5.79
N ASP A 67 6.37 11.21 6.54
CA ASP A 67 6.38 12.01 7.78
C ASP A 67 5.82 13.41 7.56
N ILE A 68 4.97 13.86 8.48
CA ILE A 68 4.29 15.16 8.39
C ILE A 68 5.08 16.18 9.21
N THR A 69 5.62 17.21 8.54
CA THR A 69 6.26 18.33 9.22
C THR A 69 5.30 19.50 9.35
N LEU A 70 4.82 19.76 10.56
CA LEU A 70 3.95 20.87 10.89
C LEU A 70 4.76 22.11 11.26
N GLY A 71 4.34 23.27 10.76
CA GLY A 71 4.74 24.58 11.28
C GLY A 71 3.79 25.01 12.39
N VAL A 72 4.32 25.50 13.50
CA VAL A 72 3.54 25.97 14.66
C VAL A 72 3.90 27.42 14.93
N ALA A 73 2.92 28.32 14.79
CA ALA A 73 3.05 29.73 15.10
C ALA A 73 2.19 30.07 16.33
N VAL A 74 2.82 30.47 17.42
CA VAL A 74 2.16 30.82 18.69
C VAL A 74 2.19 32.33 18.87
N THR A 75 1.02 32.97 18.93
CA THR A 75 0.89 34.39 19.22
C THR A 75 0.63 34.60 20.71
N VAL A 76 1.56 35.30 21.35
CA VAL A 76 1.48 35.73 22.75
C VAL A 76 1.10 37.20 22.79
N ARG A 77 0.21 37.55 23.72
CA ARG A 77 -0.14 38.93 24.03
C ARG A 77 0.32 39.23 25.45
N ASP A 78 1.01 40.35 25.61
CA ASP A 78 1.34 40.91 26.90
C ASP A 78 0.49 42.16 27.12
N ASN A 79 -0.19 42.24 28.27
CA ASN A 79 -1.05 43.35 28.64
C ASN A 79 -0.67 43.89 30.02
N ASP A 80 -0.20 45.14 30.08
CA ASP A 80 0.00 45.85 31.34
C ASP A 80 -1.36 46.11 32.03
N PRO A 81 -1.64 45.47 33.17
CA PRO A 81 -2.92 45.63 33.85
C PRO A 81 -3.16 47.05 34.36
N ASN A 82 -2.10 47.88 34.44
CA ASN A 82 -2.18 49.27 34.89
C ASN A 82 -2.23 50.27 33.72
N ASN A 83 -2.04 49.83 32.47
CA ASN A 83 -2.10 50.67 31.30
C ASN A 83 -2.44 49.88 30.02
N VAL A 84 -3.73 49.86 29.64
CA VAL A 84 -4.23 49.15 28.46
C VAL A 84 -3.54 49.59 27.14
N ALA A 85 -2.98 50.81 27.09
CA ALA A 85 -2.22 51.28 25.93
C ALA A 85 -0.86 50.56 25.76
N HIS A 86 -0.39 49.84 26.78
CA HIS A 86 0.80 48.99 26.76
C HIS A 86 0.41 47.52 26.54
N THR A 87 -0.36 47.26 25.47
CA THR A 87 -0.59 45.90 24.98
C THR A 87 0.35 45.64 23.81
N THR A 88 1.11 44.55 23.85
CA THR A 88 1.94 44.11 22.72
C THR A 88 1.62 42.67 22.35
N SER A 89 1.81 42.32 21.08
CA SER A 89 1.66 40.95 20.58
C SER A 89 2.89 40.54 19.78
N GLN A 90 3.34 39.30 19.98
CA GLN A 90 4.44 38.71 19.23
C GLN A 90 4.10 37.27 18.85
N THR A 91 4.59 36.83 17.69
CA THR A 91 4.40 35.46 17.19
C THR A 91 5.74 34.73 17.16
N PHE A 92 5.79 33.57 17.81
CA PHE A 92 6.91 32.66 17.82
C PHE A 92 6.65 31.47 16.92
N ASN A 93 7.63 31.08 16.11
CA ASN A 93 7.49 29.97 15.17
C ASN A 93 8.35 28.78 15.63
N GLY A 94 7.83 27.59 15.43
CA GLY A 94 8.52 26.32 15.63
C GLY A 94 8.02 25.28 14.64
N THR A 95 8.60 24.09 14.70
CA THR A 95 8.17 22.94 13.90
C THR A 95 7.88 21.75 14.80
N HIS A 96 7.00 20.88 14.34
CA HIS A 96 6.71 19.59 14.97
C HIS A 96 6.60 18.53 13.88
N THR A 97 7.39 17.47 13.99
CA THR A 97 7.35 16.35 13.05
C THR A 97 6.51 15.23 13.63
N ILE A 98 5.55 14.76 12.85
CA ILE A 98 4.76 13.58 13.12
C ILE A 98 5.34 12.47 12.26
N THR A 99 5.87 11.44 12.90
CA THR A 99 6.36 10.25 12.22
C THR A 99 5.20 9.38 11.79
N VAL A 100 5.11 9.06 10.50
CA VAL A 100 4.05 8.21 9.95
C VAL A 100 4.61 6.83 9.72
N ALA A 101 4.06 5.84 10.42
CA ALA A 101 4.41 4.46 10.16
C ALA A 101 3.76 4.01 8.85
N ALA A 102 4.55 3.88 7.79
CA ALA A 102 4.38 2.96 6.67
C ALA A 102 3.65 1.65 7.08
N VAL A 103 2.73 1.20 6.23
CA VAL A 103 1.98 -0.06 6.27
C VAL A 103 1.68 -0.51 4.85
N ALA A 104 2.18 -1.68 4.45
CA ALA A 104 1.88 -2.24 3.13
C ALA A 104 0.38 -2.60 2.94
N ASP A 105 -0.17 -2.25 1.78
CA ASP A 105 -1.51 -2.51 1.33
C ASP A 105 -1.58 -3.80 0.51
N ALA A 106 -2.63 -4.60 0.75
CA ALA A 106 -2.81 -5.85 0.02
C ALA A 106 -3.09 -5.57 -1.47
N PRO A 107 -2.40 -6.23 -2.42
CA PRO A 107 -2.67 -6.03 -3.84
C PRO A 107 -4.02 -6.63 -4.23
N THR A 108 -4.62 -6.13 -5.31
CA THR A 108 -5.71 -6.85 -5.98
C THR A 108 -5.14 -8.01 -6.79
N VAL A 109 -5.82 -9.17 -6.80
CA VAL A 109 -5.39 -10.35 -7.57
C VAL A 109 -6.59 -11.07 -8.15
N SER A 110 -6.50 -11.39 -9.44
CA SER A 110 -7.40 -12.31 -10.14
C SER A 110 -6.59 -13.11 -11.15
N ALA A 111 -7.08 -14.29 -11.52
CA ALA A 111 -6.44 -15.09 -12.55
C ALA A 111 -7.46 -15.88 -13.36
N THR A 112 -7.08 -16.26 -14.57
CA THR A 112 -7.87 -17.13 -15.44
C THR A 112 -6.95 -18.11 -16.14
N ALA A 113 -7.44 -19.33 -16.37
CA ALA A 113 -6.75 -20.34 -17.15
C ALA A 113 -7.79 -21.18 -17.88
N SER A 114 -7.70 -21.23 -19.20
CA SER A 114 -8.47 -22.17 -20.00
C SER A 114 -7.70 -22.56 -21.25
N GLY A 115 -7.82 -23.81 -21.66
CA GLY A 115 -7.08 -24.33 -22.80
C GLY A 115 -7.60 -25.69 -23.22
N THR A 116 -6.81 -26.37 -24.05
CA THR A 116 -7.02 -27.76 -24.42
C THR A 116 -6.01 -28.62 -23.69
N GLU A 117 -6.36 -29.89 -23.44
CA GLU A 117 -5.35 -30.88 -23.06
C GLU A 117 -4.25 -30.98 -24.13
N ASP A 118 -3.09 -31.52 -23.74
CA ASP A 118 -1.89 -31.67 -24.58
C ASP A 118 -1.27 -30.36 -25.11
N ASN A 119 -1.78 -29.21 -24.68
CA ASN A 119 -1.22 -27.92 -25.02
C ASN A 119 -0.94 -27.07 -23.78
N PRO A 120 0.10 -26.22 -23.81
CA PRO A 120 0.34 -25.28 -22.72
C PRO A 120 -0.85 -24.31 -22.55
N ILE A 121 -1.47 -24.36 -21.37
CA ILE A 121 -2.60 -23.52 -20.98
C ILE A 121 -2.05 -22.18 -20.45
N PRO A 122 -2.46 -21.02 -21.00
CA PRO A 122 -2.07 -19.73 -20.44
C PRO A 122 -2.68 -19.55 -19.04
N LEU A 123 -1.85 -19.11 -18.09
CA LEU A 123 -2.29 -18.65 -16.77
C LEU A 123 -2.16 -17.13 -16.74
N ALA A 124 -3.25 -16.44 -17.04
CA ALA A 124 -3.28 -14.99 -17.07
C ALA A 124 -3.60 -14.46 -15.67
N ILE A 125 -2.59 -13.94 -14.97
CA ILE A 125 -2.72 -13.31 -13.65
C ILE A 125 -2.81 -11.80 -13.84
N THR A 126 -3.87 -11.20 -13.31
CA THR A 126 -4.01 -9.75 -13.20
C THR A 126 -3.82 -9.36 -11.74
N ALA A 127 -2.78 -8.59 -11.48
CA ALA A 127 -2.51 -8.00 -10.17
C ALA A 127 -2.50 -6.46 -10.30
N GLY A 128 -2.85 -5.77 -9.22
CA GLY A 128 -2.75 -4.32 -9.14
C GLY A 128 -2.35 -3.87 -7.74
N LEU A 129 -1.41 -2.93 -7.65
CA LEU A 129 -1.12 -2.21 -6.40
C LEU A 129 -2.34 -1.39 -5.99
N VAL A 130 -2.63 -1.39 -4.70
CA VAL A 130 -3.69 -0.53 -4.12
C VAL A 130 -3.12 0.80 -3.68
N ASP A 131 -1.86 0.82 -3.25
CA ASP A 131 -1.10 2.05 -3.06
C ASP A 131 -1.09 2.89 -4.34
N THR A 132 -1.35 4.19 -4.18
CA THR A 132 -1.45 5.18 -5.25
C THR A 132 -0.39 6.28 -5.17
N ASP A 133 0.38 6.35 -4.08
CA ASP A 133 1.40 7.36 -3.90
C ASP A 133 2.82 6.86 -4.24
N GLY A 134 2.98 5.55 -4.43
CA GLY A 134 4.20 4.91 -4.93
C GLY A 134 5.18 4.53 -3.84
N SER A 135 4.75 4.56 -2.58
CA SER A 135 5.47 4.04 -1.42
C SER A 135 5.66 2.51 -1.48
N GLU A 136 4.79 1.81 -2.22
CA GLU A 136 4.80 0.35 -2.28
C GLU A 136 5.20 -0.25 -3.64
N THR A 137 5.73 -1.48 -3.58
CA THR A 137 6.07 -2.27 -4.77
C THR A 137 5.66 -3.73 -4.60
N TYR A 138 5.62 -4.50 -5.70
CA TYR A 138 5.46 -5.95 -5.61
C TYR A 138 6.71 -6.59 -4.98
N ASP A 139 6.53 -7.51 -4.03
CA ASP A 139 7.62 -8.33 -3.49
C ASP A 139 7.74 -9.65 -4.27
N PHE A 140 6.59 -10.31 -4.51
CA PHE A 140 6.55 -11.58 -5.22
C PHE A 140 5.16 -11.87 -5.83
N ALA A 141 5.15 -12.78 -6.81
CA ALA A 141 3.98 -13.54 -7.22
C ALA A 141 4.30 -15.03 -7.13
N GLU A 142 3.49 -15.79 -6.42
CA GLU A 142 3.71 -17.19 -6.13
C GLU A 142 2.57 -18.04 -6.67
N ILE A 143 2.92 -19.17 -7.27
CA ILE A 143 2.00 -20.13 -7.85
C ILE A 143 2.24 -21.47 -7.18
N THR A 144 1.21 -22.00 -6.53
CA THR A 144 1.19 -23.37 -6.01
C THR A 144 0.51 -24.27 -7.03
N LEU A 145 1.30 -25.17 -7.62
CA LEU A 145 0.84 -26.09 -8.66
C LEU A 145 0.30 -27.39 -8.03
N PRO A 146 -0.78 -27.96 -8.57
CA PRO A 146 -1.21 -29.31 -8.21
C PRO A 146 -0.26 -30.36 -8.82
N THR A 147 -0.36 -31.59 -8.34
CA THR A 147 0.44 -32.72 -8.84
C THR A 147 0.24 -32.91 -10.35
N GLY A 148 1.34 -33.14 -11.07
CA GLY A 148 1.31 -33.41 -12.52
C GLY A 148 1.31 -32.16 -13.40
N VAL A 149 1.04 -30.97 -12.83
CA VAL A 149 1.11 -29.69 -13.55
C VAL A 149 2.50 -29.10 -13.44
N THR A 150 3.03 -28.59 -14.55
CA THR A 150 4.32 -27.90 -14.61
C THR A 150 4.18 -26.54 -15.29
N LEU A 151 5.09 -25.60 -15.03
CA LEU A 151 5.13 -24.34 -15.79
C LEU A 151 5.96 -24.49 -17.06
N ASN A 152 5.48 -23.88 -18.14
CA ASN A 152 6.16 -23.73 -19.41
C ASN A 152 6.63 -22.28 -19.55
N LEU A 153 7.89 -22.04 -19.21
CA LEU A 153 8.51 -20.73 -19.14
C LEU A 153 9.81 -20.73 -19.94
N PRO A 154 10.25 -19.56 -20.45
CA PRO A 154 11.59 -19.45 -21.02
C PRO A 154 12.65 -19.65 -19.93
N GLY A 155 13.82 -20.18 -20.30
CA GLY A 155 14.91 -20.42 -19.35
C GLY A 155 15.50 -19.15 -18.71
N VAL A 156 15.29 -17.98 -19.33
CA VAL A 156 15.57 -16.66 -18.75
C VAL A 156 14.30 -15.83 -18.89
N LEU A 157 13.83 -15.27 -17.76
CA LEU A 157 12.66 -14.41 -17.74
C LEU A 157 13.01 -12.98 -18.20
N PRO A 158 12.03 -12.24 -18.77
CA PRO A 158 12.27 -10.89 -19.26
C PRO A 158 12.54 -9.88 -18.13
N ASN A 159 13.14 -8.74 -18.46
CA ASN A 159 13.23 -7.55 -17.60
C ASN A 159 13.95 -7.75 -16.24
N GLY A 160 14.70 -8.85 -16.09
CA GLY A 160 15.37 -9.19 -14.83
C GLY A 160 14.44 -9.74 -13.76
N ILE A 161 13.25 -10.22 -14.15
CA ILE A 161 12.36 -10.99 -13.27
C ILE A 161 13.11 -12.25 -12.82
N LEU A 162 13.04 -12.53 -11.52
CA LEU A 162 13.69 -13.67 -10.90
C LEU A 162 12.67 -14.77 -10.64
N MET A 163 13.08 -16.02 -10.76
CA MET A 163 12.27 -17.20 -10.48
C MET A 163 13.00 -18.11 -9.50
N THR A 164 12.28 -18.59 -8.49
CA THR A 164 12.74 -19.65 -7.58
C THR A 164 11.65 -20.71 -7.47
N THR A 165 12.06 -21.98 -7.45
CA THR A 165 11.14 -23.11 -7.29
C THR A 165 11.48 -23.88 -6.02
N ALA A 166 10.47 -24.12 -5.18
CA ALA A 166 10.57 -24.92 -3.97
C ALA A 166 9.44 -25.95 -3.95
N GLY A 167 9.75 -27.20 -4.30
CA GLY A 167 8.71 -28.23 -4.47
C GLY A 167 7.74 -27.87 -5.60
N ASN A 168 6.44 -27.86 -5.30
CA ASN A 168 5.36 -27.50 -6.23
C ASN A 168 5.04 -25.99 -6.24
N VAL A 169 5.83 -25.19 -5.53
CA VAL A 169 5.65 -23.74 -5.42
C VAL A 169 6.68 -23.04 -6.29
N VAL A 170 6.21 -22.16 -7.18
CA VAL A 170 7.06 -21.28 -8.00
C VAL A 170 6.84 -19.84 -7.58
N THR A 171 7.90 -19.16 -7.18
CA THR A 171 7.88 -17.76 -6.76
C THR A 171 8.61 -16.91 -7.80
N PHE A 172 7.94 -15.89 -8.32
CA PHE A 172 8.50 -14.84 -9.16
C PHE A 172 8.74 -13.59 -8.32
N ARG A 173 9.87 -12.93 -8.52
CA ARG A 173 10.17 -11.61 -7.91
C ARG A 173 10.45 -10.62 -9.02
N PRO A 174 10.02 -9.34 -8.90
CA PRO A 174 10.21 -8.35 -9.97
C PRO A 174 11.68 -8.13 -10.35
N GLY A 175 12.59 -8.23 -9.38
CA GLY A 175 14.02 -7.97 -9.61
C GLY A 175 14.23 -6.52 -10.07
N THR A 176 14.72 -6.33 -11.29
CA THR A 176 14.90 -5.00 -11.90
C THR A 176 13.71 -4.56 -12.76
N ALA A 177 12.68 -5.39 -12.91
CA ALA A 177 11.52 -5.06 -13.72
C ALA A 177 10.73 -3.89 -13.10
N THR A 178 10.21 -3.01 -13.94
CA THR A 178 9.21 -2.02 -13.49
C THR A 178 7.89 -2.70 -13.13
N THR A 179 7.03 -2.02 -12.38
CA THR A 179 5.67 -2.50 -12.04
C THR A 179 4.91 -2.98 -13.29
N ALA A 180 4.85 -2.13 -14.33
CA ALA A 180 4.18 -2.46 -15.58
C ALA A 180 4.81 -3.67 -16.31
N GLN A 181 6.14 -3.84 -16.24
CA GLN A 181 6.83 -4.98 -16.83
C GLN A 181 6.53 -6.28 -16.07
N PHE A 182 6.45 -6.22 -14.74
CA PHE A 182 6.10 -7.37 -13.91
C PHE A 182 4.65 -7.78 -14.14
N GLU A 183 3.71 -6.83 -14.15
CA GLU A 183 2.29 -7.07 -14.45
C GLU A 183 2.09 -7.66 -15.86
N ALA A 184 2.79 -7.14 -16.86
CA ALA A 184 2.75 -7.70 -18.22
C ALA A 184 3.22 -9.16 -18.27
N PHE A 185 4.27 -9.49 -17.51
CA PHE A 185 4.74 -10.86 -17.37
C PHE A 185 3.70 -11.75 -16.69
N LEU A 186 3.10 -11.31 -15.59
CA LEU A 186 2.05 -12.06 -14.89
C LEU A 186 0.83 -12.32 -15.77
N SER A 187 0.47 -11.35 -16.62
CA SER A 187 -0.71 -11.44 -17.49
C SER A 187 -0.53 -12.38 -18.68
N THR A 188 0.67 -12.46 -19.25
CA THR A 188 0.87 -13.12 -20.56
C THR A 188 2.05 -14.09 -20.64
N GLY A 189 2.96 -14.04 -19.68
CA GLY A 189 4.23 -14.76 -19.70
C GLY A 189 4.18 -16.16 -19.13
N ILE A 190 3.09 -16.53 -18.45
CA ILE A 190 2.99 -17.79 -17.70
C ILE A 190 2.08 -18.76 -18.42
N ARG A 191 2.60 -19.97 -18.69
CA ARG A 191 1.84 -21.08 -19.23
C ARG A 191 2.05 -22.33 -18.38
N MET A 192 1.07 -23.21 -18.36
CA MET A 192 1.07 -24.45 -17.61
C MET A 192 0.94 -25.62 -18.57
N ASN A 193 1.74 -26.66 -18.41
CA ASN A 193 1.47 -27.94 -19.05
C ASN A 193 0.49 -28.71 -18.14
N PRO A 194 -0.71 -29.06 -18.62
CA PRO A 194 -1.64 -29.90 -17.87
C PRO A 194 -1.05 -31.31 -17.68
N PRO A 195 -1.62 -32.15 -16.78
CA PRO A 195 -1.27 -33.56 -16.71
C PRO A 195 -1.51 -34.22 -18.09
N LEU A 196 -0.61 -35.12 -18.47
CA LEU A 196 -0.68 -35.81 -19.78
C LEU A 196 -1.98 -36.61 -19.91
N ASP A 197 -2.60 -36.56 -21.09
CA ASP A 197 -3.82 -37.30 -21.45
C ASP A 197 -4.96 -37.12 -20.43
N SER A 198 -5.10 -35.90 -19.87
CA SER A 198 -6.10 -35.59 -18.85
C SER A 198 -6.89 -34.33 -19.18
N ASP A 199 -8.20 -34.51 -19.29
CA ASP A 199 -9.22 -33.47 -19.47
C ASP A 199 -9.81 -32.98 -18.14
N VAL A 200 -9.19 -33.36 -17.02
CA VAL A 200 -9.67 -33.01 -15.69
C VAL A 200 -9.21 -31.60 -15.33
N ASP A 201 -10.19 -30.72 -15.09
CA ASP A 201 -9.95 -29.40 -14.53
C ASP A 201 -9.15 -29.48 -13.22
N PHE A 202 -8.21 -28.54 -13.03
CA PHE A 202 -7.36 -28.52 -11.85
C PHE A 202 -7.27 -27.14 -11.20
N ASN A 203 -7.12 -27.13 -9.88
CA ASN A 203 -7.03 -25.89 -9.12
C ASN A 203 -5.59 -25.43 -8.97
N VAL A 204 -5.36 -24.14 -9.19
CA VAL A 204 -4.07 -23.47 -9.00
C VAL A 204 -4.27 -22.34 -7.99
N THR A 205 -3.38 -22.24 -7.01
CA THR A 205 -3.41 -21.13 -6.05
C THR A 205 -2.35 -20.11 -6.42
N VAL A 206 -2.78 -18.86 -6.58
CA VAL A 206 -1.91 -17.70 -6.82
C VAL A 206 -1.88 -16.86 -5.55
N ARG A 207 -0.70 -16.40 -5.15
CA ARG A 207 -0.51 -15.45 -4.06
C ARG A 207 0.40 -14.32 -4.53
N VAL A 208 -0.02 -13.08 -4.37
CA VAL A 208 0.80 -11.91 -4.72
C VAL A 208 1.00 -11.08 -3.47
N GLY A 209 2.25 -10.70 -3.20
CA GLY A 209 2.62 -9.87 -2.08
C GLY A 209 3.17 -8.52 -2.52
N THR A 210 2.82 -7.48 -1.77
CA THR A 210 3.42 -6.15 -1.83
C THR A 210 4.34 -5.95 -0.63
N ILE A 211 5.21 -4.95 -0.75
CA ILE A 211 6.15 -4.58 0.29
C ILE A 211 6.32 -3.08 0.33
N GLU A 212 6.41 -2.61 1.57
CA GLU A 212 6.92 -1.30 1.89
C GLU A 212 8.33 -1.45 2.44
N SER A 213 9.29 -1.01 1.64
CA SER A 213 10.72 -1.20 1.92
C SER A 213 11.41 0.07 2.40
N THR A 214 10.75 1.22 2.25
CA THR A 214 11.15 2.50 2.81
C THR A 214 10.53 2.65 4.20
N LEU A 215 11.36 2.51 5.24
CA LEU A 215 10.93 2.64 6.62
C LEU A 215 11.33 4.03 7.14
N SER A 216 10.51 5.03 6.85
CA SER A 216 10.70 6.44 7.23
C SER A 216 10.25 6.73 8.67
N GLY A 217 9.16 6.10 9.13
CA GLY A 217 8.49 6.34 10.41
C GLY A 217 9.02 5.58 11.62
N GLY A 218 10.28 5.12 11.60
CA GLY A 218 10.91 4.42 12.72
C GLY A 218 10.62 2.92 12.81
N GLN A 219 10.12 2.30 11.73
CA GLN A 219 9.99 0.85 11.68
C GLN A 219 11.34 0.15 11.55
N VAL A 220 11.40 -1.05 12.12
CA VAL A 220 12.61 -1.88 12.17
C VAL A 220 12.49 -3.16 11.32
N ALA A 221 11.37 -3.35 10.62
CA ALA A 221 11.10 -4.53 9.81
C ALA A 221 10.39 -4.16 8.51
N LEU A 222 10.67 -4.92 7.45
CA LEU A 222 9.96 -4.83 6.18
C LEU A 222 8.48 -5.19 6.37
N LEU A 223 7.60 -4.35 5.86
CA LEU A 223 6.16 -4.55 5.98
C LEU A 223 5.65 -5.17 4.68
N ARG A 224 4.84 -6.22 4.80
CA ARG A 224 4.30 -6.96 3.67
C ARG A 224 2.83 -7.20 3.86
N ASN A 225 2.13 -7.20 2.74
CA ASN A 225 0.75 -7.62 2.69
C ASN A 225 0.54 -8.44 1.41
N GLU A 226 -0.44 -9.34 1.42
CA GLU A 226 -0.60 -10.29 0.33
C GLU A 226 -2.07 -10.66 0.12
N THR A 227 -2.37 -11.02 -1.13
CA THR A 227 -3.68 -11.54 -1.53
C THR A 227 -3.48 -12.89 -2.17
N SER A 228 -4.32 -13.85 -1.80
CA SER A 228 -4.35 -15.18 -2.40
C SER A 228 -5.70 -15.48 -3.04
N THR A 229 -5.66 -16.13 -4.20
CA THR A 229 -6.84 -16.62 -4.91
C THR A 229 -6.57 -18.01 -5.48
N THR A 230 -7.58 -18.86 -5.45
CA THR A 230 -7.55 -20.17 -6.10
C THR A 230 -8.45 -20.12 -7.32
N ILE A 231 -7.91 -20.51 -8.46
CA ILE A 231 -8.64 -20.56 -9.74
C ILE A 231 -8.68 -21.98 -10.25
N THR A 232 -9.77 -22.32 -10.92
CA THR A 232 -9.90 -23.57 -11.67
C THR A 232 -9.41 -23.32 -13.09
N ALA A 233 -8.41 -24.10 -13.51
CA ALA A 233 -7.96 -24.15 -14.88
C ALA A 233 -8.88 -25.08 -15.67
N GLU A 234 -9.60 -24.53 -16.65
CA GLU A 234 -10.51 -25.30 -17.49
C GLU A 234 -9.74 -26.01 -18.61
N VAL A 235 -9.80 -27.35 -18.62
CA VAL A 235 -9.11 -28.19 -19.61
C VAL A 235 -10.15 -28.76 -20.57
N ARG A 236 -10.09 -28.37 -21.83
CA ARG A 236 -10.97 -28.92 -22.87
C ARG A 236 -10.34 -30.17 -23.49
N PRO A 237 -11.09 -31.28 -23.64
CA PRO A 237 -10.56 -32.50 -24.20
C PRO A 237 -10.17 -32.34 -25.67
N VAL A 238 -9.19 -33.13 -26.09
CA VAL A 238 -8.65 -33.28 -27.44
C VAL A 238 -8.78 -34.75 -27.82
N VAL A 239 -9.12 -35.03 -29.09
CA VAL A 239 -9.27 -36.41 -29.54
C VAL A 239 -7.89 -37.03 -29.74
N ASP A 240 -7.59 -38.09 -28.99
CA ASP A 240 -6.38 -38.87 -29.15
C ASP A 240 -6.32 -39.64 -30.47
N THR A 241 -5.12 -39.76 -31.03
CA THR A 241 -4.89 -40.68 -32.15
C THR A 241 -4.92 -42.14 -31.66
N PRO A 242 -5.70 -43.05 -32.29
CA PRO A 242 -5.73 -44.44 -31.89
C PRO A 242 -4.36 -45.11 -32.02
N ALA A 243 -3.86 -45.73 -30.95
CA ALA A 243 -2.65 -46.54 -31.00
C ALA A 243 -2.93 -47.86 -31.76
N ILE A 244 -2.44 -47.99 -33.00
CA ILE A 244 -2.49 -49.27 -33.73
C ILE A 244 -1.26 -50.11 -33.36
N ASN A 245 -1.45 -50.99 -32.38
CA ASN A 245 -0.47 -52.02 -32.04
C ASN A 245 -0.72 -53.25 -32.91
N SER A 246 -0.25 -53.25 -34.16
CA SER A 246 -0.30 -54.45 -35.00
C SER A 246 0.95 -55.30 -34.79
N THR A 247 0.82 -56.37 -34.00
CA THR A 247 1.72 -57.52 -34.11
C THR A 247 0.94 -58.67 -34.76
N SER A 248 1.10 -58.84 -36.06
CA SER A 248 0.73 -60.08 -36.74
C SER A 248 1.94 -60.99 -36.79
N THR A 249 1.90 -62.13 -36.09
CA THR A 249 2.80 -63.25 -36.35
C THR A 249 2.11 -64.21 -37.31
N VAL A 250 2.86 -64.72 -38.30
CA VAL A 250 2.41 -65.67 -39.33
C VAL A 250 2.06 -67.03 -38.71
#